data_AF-A0A2A6LMP9-F1
#
_entry.id   AF-A0A2A6LMP9-F1
#
_cell.length_a   1.000
_cell.length_b   1.000
_cell.length_c   1.000
_cell.angle_alpha   90.00
_cell.angle_beta   90.00
_cell.angle_gamma   90.00
#
_symmetry.space_group_name_H-M   'P 1'
#
loop_
_entity.id
_entity.type
_entity.pdbx_description
1 polymer ?
#
loop_
_entity_poly.entity_id
_entity_poly.type
_entity_poly.pdbx_seq_one_letter_code
_entity_poly.pdbx_strand_id
1 'polypeptide(L)'
;MTQDSQEEKINGDEAGPGQRPISRRDALKAAGLAGAAALATETVSSAQAADETPTAVQAKNPYGGVPSGGITLPPYYRPTPSLVSNNVYYPGQEQLGPDEMRISFIGSTPIPVTRAQAGTCIMVELGNGKRFFFDFGSGCVRNIIAMAVPLSVVNDIFLTHLHVDHYADLPYLFAFAPWMGRWKPLRVHGPSGRTPEDGIKAMIEGMKMMTRWHTDSFNACPIGDGYEVEVNEFDFRDDNGICYDKDGVTIRHWRRSHTKDGASAYRLDWNGLSFVWTGDGRPDERSLELAKGVDVFVTEVQPDTANLQAMKMGMPSVIMSTTIDQAHSPHYAVGYMFNKIQPRLAMVTHTTYDEELIPEITAGIRVHYSGLFPFGAPDVVIVDVTKDAIWTRKAAIPDAGNMARPSPAEAVELFGLTPTNLKVTFPNPRNPLADQLEAEILNGDIDPKKYYPPDVYREPKKDYPRDYTIDVREIALVKAKKAQAKLSEKAAQIQAVIDAIEGSK
;
A
#
# COMPACT_ATOMS: atom_id res chain seq x y z
N MET A 1 -57.50 -14.26 -0.37
CA MET A 1 -56.35 -14.97 0.20
C MET A 1 -55.30 -13.90 0.47
N THR A 2 -55.42 -13.00 1.46
CA THR A 2 -55.63 -13.18 2.91
C THR A 2 -54.74 -14.25 3.50
N GLN A 3 -53.71 -13.77 4.21
CA GLN A 3 -53.04 -14.29 5.41
C GLN A 3 -51.54 -13.97 5.31
N ASP A 4 -50.85 -13.56 6.35
CA ASP A 4 -51.20 -12.87 7.58
C ASP A 4 -49.84 -12.51 8.19
N SER A 5 -49.78 -11.34 8.81
CA SER A 5 -48.67 -10.85 9.62
C SER A 5 -48.34 -11.78 10.80
N GLN A 6 -47.07 -11.93 11.16
CA GLN A 6 -46.67 -11.99 12.57
C GLN A 6 -45.34 -11.27 12.79
N GLU A 7 -45.47 -10.09 13.44
CA GLU A 7 -44.44 -9.42 14.21
C GLU A 7 -44.17 -10.22 15.50
N GLU A 8 -42.92 -10.56 15.79
CA GLU A 8 -42.54 -11.00 17.14
C GLU A 8 -42.05 -9.79 17.95
N LYS A 9 -42.92 -9.35 18.86
CA LYS A 9 -42.61 -8.42 19.95
C LYS A 9 -41.90 -9.17 21.07
N ILE A 10 -40.73 -8.71 21.47
CA ILE A 10 -40.08 -9.10 22.73
C ILE A 10 -40.39 -8.02 23.77
N ASN A 11 -41.38 -8.28 24.63
CA ASN A 11 -41.45 -7.75 26.01
C ASN A 11 -40.91 -8.89 26.89
N GLY A 12 -40.03 -8.70 27.87
CA GLY A 12 -40.16 -7.79 29.00
C GLY A 12 -40.38 -8.64 30.27
N ASP A 13 -39.32 -8.76 31.07
CA ASP A 13 -39.24 -9.09 32.50
C ASP A 13 -40.13 -10.20 33.12
N GLU A 14 -39.51 -11.32 33.49
CA GLU A 14 -39.79 -11.98 34.79
C GLU A 14 -38.49 -12.36 35.50
N ALA A 15 -38.26 -11.72 36.64
CA ALA A 15 -37.14 -11.96 37.54
C ALA A 15 -37.52 -13.03 38.58
N GLY A 16 -36.72 -14.10 38.65
CA GLY A 16 -36.70 -15.06 39.76
C GLY A 16 -35.49 -14.82 40.68
N PRO A 17 -35.59 -15.07 42.00
CA PRO A 17 -34.71 -14.45 42.99
C PRO A 17 -33.43 -15.24 43.24
N GLY A 18 -32.30 -14.53 43.33
CA GLY A 18 -31.14 -15.02 44.07
C GLY A 18 -29.81 -14.98 43.32
N GLN A 19 -29.23 -13.79 43.16
CA GLN A 19 -27.77 -13.62 43.18
C GLN A 19 -27.45 -12.15 43.46
N ARG A 20 -26.75 -11.89 44.57
CA ARG A 20 -26.25 -10.54 44.91
C ARG A 20 -25.06 -10.21 44.01
N PRO A 21 -24.93 -8.98 43.48
CA PRO A 21 -23.73 -8.57 42.76
C PRO A 21 -22.56 -8.36 43.73
N ILE A 22 -21.41 -8.96 43.42
CA ILE A 22 -20.16 -8.85 44.18
C ILE A 22 -19.65 -7.41 44.08
N SER A 23 -19.30 -6.80 45.21
CA SER A 23 -18.78 -5.43 45.25
C SER A 23 -17.31 -5.38 44.82
N ARG A 24 -16.88 -4.28 44.20
CA ARG A 24 -15.47 -3.99 43.83
C ARG A 24 -14.47 -4.12 44.99
N ARG A 25 -14.93 -4.20 46.24
CA ARG A 25 -14.10 -4.37 47.44
C ARG A 25 -13.70 -5.82 47.71
N ASP A 26 -14.42 -6.80 47.17
CA ASP A 26 -14.16 -8.22 47.43
C ASP A 26 -13.20 -8.85 46.41
N ALA A 27 -13.08 -8.28 45.21
CA ALA A 27 -12.08 -8.70 44.21
C ALA A 27 -10.62 -8.37 44.61
N LEU A 28 -10.42 -7.40 45.50
CA LEU A 28 -9.08 -6.93 45.91
C LEU A 28 -8.46 -7.73 47.07
N LYS A 29 -9.18 -8.67 47.69
CA LYS A 29 -8.66 -9.50 48.78
C LYS A 29 -8.11 -10.87 48.33
N ALA A 30 -8.29 -11.26 47.07
CA ALA A 30 -7.78 -12.53 46.54
C ALA A 30 -6.36 -12.43 45.94
N ALA A 31 -5.79 -11.23 45.83
CA ALA A 31 -4.51 -11.00 45.12
C ALA A 31 -3.33 -10.63 46.03
N GLY A 32 -3.45 -10.73 47.35
CA GLY A 32 -2.38 -10.33 48.27
C GLY A 32 -2.14 -11.36 49.36
N LEU A 33 -0.87 -11.81 49.46
CA LEU A 33 -0.22 -12.58 50.53
C LEU A 33 -0.10 -14.10 50.34
N ALA A 34 1.01 -14.51 49.71
CA ALA A 34 1.97 -15.50 50.21
C ALA A 34 3.16 -15.49 49.24
N GLY A 35 4.42 -15.29 49.61
CA GLY A 35 5.08 -15.41 50.90
C GLY A 35 6.44 -16.04 50.61
N ALA A 36 7.51 -15.28 50.84
CA ALA A 36 8.89 -15.75 50.73
C ALA A 36 9.21 -16.80 51.81
N ALA A 37 10.17 -17.67 51.47
CA ALA A 37 11.00 -18.53 52.34
C ALA A 37 10.38 -19.84 52.88
N ALA A 38 10.92 -20.97 52.38
CA ALA A 38 11.26 -22.14 53.20
C ALA A 38 12.42 -22.91 52.54
N LEU A 39 13.59 -22.84 53.18
CA LEU A 39 14.71 -23.76 52.99
C LEU A 39 14.28 -25.15 53.46
N ALA A 40 14.46 -26.17 52.61
CA ALA A 40 14.53 -27.55 53.05
C ALA A 40 15.56 -28.29 52.19
N THR A 41 16.73 -28.48 52.79
CA THR A 41 17.73 -29.46 52.41
C THR A 41 17.14 -30.85 52.60
N GLU A 42 17.06 -31.65 51.53
CA GLU A 42 17.11 -33.11 51.67
C GLU A 42 17.61 -33.78 50.39
N THR A 43 18.82 -34.35 50.53
CA THR A 43 19.35 -35.56 49.90
C THR A 43 19.27 -35.72 48.38
N VAL A 44 20.42 -35.43 47.78
CA VAL A 44 20.88 -35.89 46.47
C VAL A 44 20.82 -37.42 46.40
N SER A 45 19.93 -37.95 45.57
CA SER A 45 20.09 -39.30 45.00
C SER A 45 20.73 -39.13 43.62
N SER A 46 21.97 -39.60 43.50
CA SER A 46 22.74 -39.62 42.27
C SER A 46 22.10 -40.58 41.27
N ALA A 47 21.24 -40.06 40.39
CA ALA A 47 20.90 -40.75 39.16
C ALA A 47 22.11 -40.66 38.22
N GLN A 48 22.63 -41.84 37.89
CA GLN A 48 23.80 -42.07 37.06
C GLN A 48 23.70 -41.31 35.73
N ALA A 49 24.85 -40.78 35.32
CA ALA A 49 25.09 -40.22 34.00
C ALA A 49 24.59 -41.20 32.93
N ALA A 50 23.58 -40.78 32.18
CA ALA A 50 23.19 -41.39 30.92
C ALA A 50 23.55 -40.40 29.82
N ASP A 51 24.55 -40.81 29.05
CA ASP A 51 24.98 -40.36 27.73
C ASP A 51 25.13 -38.86 27.46
N GLU A 52 26.34 -38.52 27.04
CA GLU A 52 26.67 -37.31 26.30
C GLU A 52 25.80 -37.22 25.03
N THR A 53 24.60 -36.67 25.20
CA THR A 53 23.84 -36.11 24.08
C THR A 53 24.73 -35.07 23.39
N PRO A 54 24.87 -35.09 22.05
CA PRO A 54 25.67 -34.09 21.34
C PRO A 54 25.22 -32.72 21.82
N THR A 55 26.16 -31.94 22.36
CA THR A 55 25.93 -30.61 22.97
C THR A 55 24.75 -29.93 22.30
N ALA A 56 23.58 -29.98 22.95
CA ALA A 56 22.40 -29.31 22.43
C ALA A 56 22.80 -27.85 22.29
N VAL A 57 22.87 -27.36 21.05
CA VAL A 57 23.15 -25.95 20.78
C VAL A 57 22.19 -25.17 21.65
N GLN A 58 22.72 -24.49 22.65
CA GLN A 58 21.89 -23.85 23.66
C GLN A 58 21.03 -22.82 22.92
N ALA A 59 19.72 -23.05 22.88
CA ALA A 59 18.80 -22.21 22.12
C ALA A 59 18.95 -20.76 22.59
N LYS A 60 19.55 -19.92 21.74
CA LYS A 60 19.84 -18.53 22.04
C LYS A 60 18.93 -17.66 21.19
N ASN A 61 18.22 -16.74 21.83
CA ASN A 61 17.55 -15.67 21.11
C ASN A 61 18.61 -14.83 20.36
N PRO A 62 18.54 -14.72 19.02
CA PRO A 62 19.52 -13.97 18.23
C PRO A 62 19.63 -12.49 18.65
N TYR A 63 18.60 -11.94 19.30
CA TYR A 63 18.53 -10.53 19.68
C TYR A 63 18.92 -10.24 21.13
N GLY A 64 19.00 -11.26 21.98
CA GLY A 64 19.34 -11.08 23.41
C GLY A 64 18.32 -10.22 24.16
N GLY A 65 17.32 -10.85 24.77
CA GLY A 65 16.39 -10.18 25.69
C GLY A 65 16.69 -10.57 27.14
N VAL A 66 16.45 -9.65 28.08
CA VAL A 66 16.37 -10.01 29.51
C VAL A 66 15.04 -10.74 29.77
N PRO A 67 14.99 -11.76 30.63
CA PRO A 67 13.73 -12.36 31.07
C PRO A 67 12.76 -11.27 31.52
N SER A 68 11.51 -11.33 31.06
CA SER A 68 10.45 -10.36 31.37
C SER A 68 10.68 -8.92 30.87
N GLY A 69 11.70 -8.67 30.04
CA GLY A 69 11.94 -7.37 29.39
C GLY A 69 10.97 -7.04 28.24
N GLY A 70 10.10 -7.99 27.88
CA GLY A 70 9.01 -7.79 26.92
C GLY A 70 9.41 -7.70 25.44
N ILE A 71 10.69 -7.52 25.11
CA ILE A 71 11.14 -7.35 23.71
C ILE A 71 12.26 -8.35 23.39
N THR A 72 11.94 -9.30 22.52
CA THR A 72 12.87 -10.28 21.93
C THR A 72 13.20 -9.95 20.47
N LEU A 73 13.08 -8.68 20.08
CA LEU A 73 13.26 -8.19 18.71
C LEU A 73 14.53 -7.34 18.61
N PRO A 74 15.04 -7.07 17.39
CA PRO A 74 16.19 -6.19 17.23
C PRO A 74 15.96 -4.82 17.90
N PRO A 75 17.00 -4.17 18.47
CA PRO A 75 16.84 -2.87 19.13
C PRO A 75 16.28 -1.75 18.25
N TYR A 76 16.47 -1.85 16.93
CA TYR A 76 15.91 -0.91 15.95
C TYR A 76 14.43 -1.20 15.62
N TYR A 77 13.85 -2.32 16.07
CA TYR A 77 12.44 -2.60 15.82
C TYR A 77 11.56 -1.87 16.84
N ARG A 78 11.25 -0.62 16.52
CA ARG A 78 10.52 0.33 17.38
C ARG A 78 9.82 1.38 16.51
N PRO A 79 8.77 2.06 17.01
CA PRO A 79 8.10 3.13 16.28
C PRO A 79 9.08 4.22 15.83
N THR A 80 8.90 4.74 14.62
CA THR A 80 9.60 5.94 14.16
C THR A 80 8.99 7.20 14.83
N PRO A 81 9.67 8.36 14.79
CA PRO A 81 9.19 9.56 15.48
C PRO A 81 7.92 10.20 14.88
N SER A 82 7.56 9.87 13.63
CA SER A 82 6.46 10.52 12.90
C SER A 82 5.10 9.87 13.09
N LEU A 83 5.03 8.66 13.70
CA LEU A 83 3.78 7.94 13.86
C LEU A 83 2.83 8.70 14.78
N VAL A 84 1.58 8.80 14.36
CA VAL A 84 0.47 9.23 15.22
C VAL A 84 -0.07 8.05 16.01
N SER A 85 0.01 6.84 15.44
CA SER A 85 -0.44 5.60 16.08
C SER A 85 0.57 4.47 15.87
N ASN A 86 1.04 3.90 16.99
CA ASN A 86 1.96 2.76 16.98
C ASN A 86 1.32 1.46 16.49
N ASN A 87 -0.02 1.35 16.51
CA ASN A 87 -0.71 0.08 16.25
C ASN A 87 -1.31 0.01 14.84
N VAL A 88 -1.82 1.13 14.34
CA VAL A 88 -2.65 1.19 13.13
C VAL A 88 -2.26 2.42 12.33
N TYR A 89 -2.05 2.27 11.03
CA TYR A 89 -1.91 3.40 10.12
C TYR A 89 -3.28 3.91 9.69
N TYR A 90 -3.52 5.21 9.87
CA TYR A 90 -4.68 5.89 9.31
C TYR A 90 -4.24 6.72 8.11
N PRO A 91 -4.60 6.32 6.87
CA PRO A 91 -4.10 6.97 5.68
C PRO A 91 -4.37 8.48 5.66
N GLY A 92 -3.34 9.26 5.31
CA GLY A 92 -3.40 10.72 5.25
C GLY A 92 -3.34 11.45 6.60
N GLN A 93 -3.22 10.75 7.74
CA GLN A 93 -3.11 11.37 9.07
C GLN A 93 -1.67 11.54 9.55
N GLU A 94 -0.69 10.92 8.89
CA GLU A 94 0.71 10.94 9.31
C GLU A 94 1.59 11.48 8.18
N GLN A 95 2.20 12.63 8.44
CA GLN A 95 3.20 13.22 7.57
C GLN A 95 4.52 12.49 7.76
N LEU A 96 5.12 12.04 6.66
CA LEU A 96 6.39 11.35 6.68
C LEU A 96 7.52 12.31 7.05
N GLY A 97 8.43 11.90 7.93
CA GLY A 97 9.60 12.70 8.29
C GLY A 97 10.57 12.89 7.12
N PRO A 98 11.42 13.94 7.12
CA PRO A 98 12.33 14.23 6.01
C PRO A 98 13.41 13.15 5.77
N ASP A 99 13.71 12.33 6.79
CA ASP A 99 14.68 11.23 6.76
C ASP A 99 14.00 9.86 6.92
N GLU A 100 12.79 9.73 6.39
CA GLU A 100 11.94 8.57 6.58
C GLU A 100 11.37 8.05 5.25
N MET A 101 11.26 6.73 5.16
CA MET A 101 10.66 5.99 4.05
C MET A 101 9.48 5.16 4.57
N ARG A 102 8.36 5.17 3.86
CA ARG A 102 7.19 4.31 4.13
C ARG A 102 6.96 3.37 2.96
N ILE A 103 6.91 2.07 3.23
CA ILE A 103 6.62 1.02 2.25
C ILE A 103 5.24 0.46 2.55
N SER A 104 4.35 0.46 1.57
CA SER A 104 2.97 -0.01 1.68
C SER A 104 2.73 -1.13 0.68
N PHE A 105 2.34 -2.30 1.17
CA PHE A 105 1.95 -3.44 0.34
C PHE A 105 0.52 -3.25 -0.14
N ILE A 106 0.34 -2.57 -1.26
CA ILE A 106 -0.97 -2.23 -1.82
C ILE A 106 -1.69 -3.47 -2.34
N GLY A 107 -0.95 -4.42 -2.91
CA GLY A 107 -1.46 -5.73 -3.31
C GLY A 107 -0.38 -6.80 -3.12
N SER A 108 -0.80 -8.04 -2.89
CA SER A 108 0.07 -9.09 -2.35
C SER A 108 -0.14 -10.49 -2.94
N THR A 109 -1.11 -10.73 -3.84
CA THR A 109 -1.41 -12.07 -4.37
C THR A 109 -0.82 -12.34 -5.77
N PRO A 110 -0.27 -13.56 -6.03
CA PRO A 110 0.09 -14.07 -7.36
C PRO A 110 -1.11 -14.50 -8.21
N ILE A 111 -2.20 -14.86 -7.53
CA ILE A 111 -3.36 -15.52 -8.13
C ILE A 111 -4.53 -14.55 -8.23
N PRO A 112 -5.62 -14.89 -8.96
CA PRO A 112 -6.77 -14.01 -9.09
C PRO A 112 -7.23 -13.41 -7.76
N VAL A 113 -7.51 -12.11 -7.81
CA VAL A 113 -7.72 -11.28 -6.63
C VAL A 113 -8.87 -11.78 -5.75
N THR A 114 -8.71 -11.57 -4.45
CA THR A 114 -9.77 -11.78 -3.46
C THR A 114 -10.17 -10.45 -2.85
N ARG A 115 -11.21 -10.46 -1.99
CA ARG A 115 -11.56 -9.25 -1.23
C ARG A 115 -10.39 -8.75 -0.39
N ALA A 116 -9.61 -9.68 0.18
CA ALA A 116 -8.50 -9.41 1.08
C ALA A 116 -7.15 -9.15 0.39
N GLN A 117 -6.99 -9.60 -0.86
CA GLN A 117 -5.74 -9.46 -1.62
C GLN A 117 -5.96 -9.03 -3.07
N ALA A 118 -5.36 -7.91 -3.45
CA ALA A 118 -5.16 -7.42 -4.80
C ALA A 118 -3.86 -7.99 -5.39
N GLY A 119 -3.74 -7.93 -6.72
CA GLY A 119 -2.53 -8.28 -7.44
C GLY A 119 -1.36 -7.39 -7.03
N THR A 120 -0.14 -7.91 -7.18
CA THR A 120 1.06 -7.34 -6.57
C THR A 120 1.27 -5.87 -6.92
N CYS A 121 1.43 -5.05 -5.88
CA CYS A 121 1.76 -3.64 -5.99
C CYS A 121 2.36 -3.18 -4.66
N ILE A 122 3.54 -2.57 -4.70
CA ILE A 122 4.21 -2.00 -3.53
C ILE A 122 4.40 -0.51 -3.77
N MET A 123 3.86 0.31 -2.87
CA MET A 123 4.04 1.76 -2.89
C MET A 123 5.15 2.15 -1.92
N VAL A 124 6.14 2.92 -2.38
CA VAL A 124 7.22 3.49 -1.56
C VAL A 124 7.08 5.01 -1.54
N GLU A 125 6.86 5.57 -0.36
CA GLU A 125 6.79 7.00 -0.10
C GLU A 125 8.06 7.46 0.62
N LEU A 126 8.61 8.60 0.22
CA LEU A 126 9.84 9.15 0.77
C LEU A 126 9.59 10.52 1.40
N GLY A 127 10.35 10.86 2.43
CA GLY A 127 10.26 12.13 3.16
C GLY A 127 10.44 13.40 2.31
N ASN A 128 11.03 13.28 1.12
CA ASN A 128 11.11 14.37 0.14
C ASN A 128 9.83 14.53 -0.70
N GLY A 129 8.77 13.78 -0.41
CA GLY A 129 7.48 13.82 -1.11
C GLY A 129 7.40 12.92 -2.35
N LYS A 130 8.48 12.21 -2.72
CA LYS A 130 8.44 11.29 -3.87
C LYS A 130 7.69 10.01 -3.52
N ARG A 131 6.99 9.48 -4.51
CA ARG A 131 6.20 8.26 -4.41
C ARG A 131 6.44 7.38 -5.63
N PHE A 132 6.83 6.14 -5.39
CA PHE A 132 7.14 5.14 -6.42
C PHE A 132 6.24 3.93 -6.25
N PHE A 133 5.82 3.33 -7.36
CA PHE A 133 5.03 2.11 -7.36
C PHE A 133 5.83 1.00 -8.04
N PHE A 134 6.02 -0.11 -7.35
CA PHE A 134 6.64 -1.32 -7.88
C PHE A 134 5.55 -2.33 -8.16
N ASP A 135 5.39 -2.68 -9.43
CA ASP A 135 4.24 -3.36 -9.99
C ASP A 135 2.90 -2.61 -9.77
N PHE A 136 1.88 -3.03 -10.52
CA PHE A 136 0.58 -2.39 -10.60
C PHE A 136 -0.53 -3.40 -10.93
N GLY A 137 -0.58 -4.45 -10.11
CA GLY A 137 -1.45 -5.60 -10.28
C GLY A 137 -2.96 -5.34 -10.17
N SER A 138 -3.75 -6.35 -10.52
CA SER A 138 -5.21 -6.26 -10.55
C SER A 138 -5.79 -5.79 -9.21
N GLY A 139 -6.71 -4.82 -9.25
CA GLY A 139 -7.37 -4.30 -8.06
C GLY A 139 -6.45 -3.56 -7.08
N CYS A 140 -5.22 -3.18 -7.46
CA CYS A 140 -4.38 -2.34 -6.60
C CYS A 140 -4.95 -0.92 -6.50
N VAL A 141 -5.63 -0.41 -7.55
CA VAL A 141 -6.18 0.95 -7.59
C VAL A 141 -7.22 1.18 -6.51
N ARG A 142 -8.07 0.19 -6.18
CA ARG A 142 -9.02 0.33 -5.05
C ARG A 142 -8.30 0.55 -3.72
N ASN A 143 -7.15 -0.10 -3.51
CA ASN A 143 -6.38 0.03 -2.29
C ASN A 143 -5.61 1.36 -2.28
N ILE A 144 -5.09 1.84 -3.42
CA ILE A 144 -4.51 3.19 -3.56
C ILE A 144 -5.55 4.26 -3.17
N ILE A 145 -6.78 4.14 -3.66
CA ILE A 145 -7.88 5.05 -3.31
C ILE A 145 -8.20 4.97 -1.82
N ALA A 146 -8.31 3.77 -1.26
CA ALA A 146 -8.60 3.57 0.16
C ALA A 146 -7.45 4.04 1.08
N MET A 147 -6.23 4.08 0.56
CA MET A 147 -5.04 4.70 1.18
C MET A 147 -5.00 6.22 1.03
N ALA A 148 -6.09 6.84 0.56
CA ALA A 148 -6.23 8.28 0.34
C ALA A 148 -5.14 8.87 -0.55
N VAL A 149 -4.59 8.08 -1.48
CA VAL A 149 -3.62 8.55 -2.47
C VAL A 149 -4.38 9.05 -3.70
N PRO A 150 -4.24 10.34 -4.08
CA PRO A 150 -4.91 10.89 -5.25
C PRO A 150 -4.35 10.28 -6.54
N LEU A 151 -5.22 9.81 -7.44
CA LEU A 151 -4.75 9.24 -8.72
C LEU A 151 -4.05 10.26 -9.63
N SER A 152 -4.26 11.56 -9.40
CA SER A 152 -3.56 12.63 -10.12
C SER A 152 -2.05 12.69 -9.84
N VAL A 153 -1.59 12.07 -8.74
CA VAL A 153 -0.17 12.06 -8.34
C VAL A 153 0.50 10.68 -8.49
N VAL A 154 -0.25 9.64 -8.86
CA VAL A 154 0.29 8.33 -9.20
C VAL A 154 0.96 8.44 -10.57
N ASN A 155 2.29 8.41 -10.62
CA ASN A 155 3.01 8.75 -11.86
C ASN A 155 4.25 7.91 -12.20
N ASP A 156 5.03 7.47 -11.21
CA ASP A 156 6.26 6.70 -11.43
C ASP A 156 6.02 5.22 -11.08
N ILE A 157 5.88 4.38 -12.11
CA ILE A 157 5.55 2.96 -12.00
C ILE A 157 6.71 2.12 -12.56
N PHE A 158 7.19 1.16 -11.77
CA PHE A 158 8.29 0.26 -12.07
C PHE A 158 7.74 -1.17 -12.18
N LEU A 159 7.72 -1.72 -13.38
CA LEU A 159 7.23 -3.08 -13.62
C LEU A 159 8.39 -4.06 -13.54
N THR A 160 8.28 -5.08 -12.69
CA THR A 160 9.30 -6.14 -12.59
C THR A 160 9.30 -7.03 -13.82
N HIS A 161 8.11 -7.35 -14.34
CA HIS A 161 7.90 -8.16 -15.54
C HIS A 161 6.47 -7.99 -16.07
N LEU A 162 6.11 -8.75 -17.11
CA LEU A 162 4.87 -8.61 -17.86
C LEU A 162 3.87 -9.76 -17.64
N HIS A 163 3.87 -10.41 -16.47
CA HIS A 163 2.69 -11.16 -16.06
C HIS A 163 1.58 -10.20 -15.62
N VAL A 164 0.34 -10.56 -15.94
CA VAL A 164 -0.81 -9.66 -15.87
C VAL A 164 -1.11 -9.24 -14.42
N ASP A 165 -0.84 -10.10 -13.45
CA ASP A 165 -0.99 -9.80 -12.02
C ASP A 165 -0.01 -8.72 -11.50
N HIS A 166 0.95 -8.27 -12.32
CA HIS A 166 1.88 -7.17 -12.01
C HIS A 166 1.58 -5.87 -12.76
N TYR A 167 0.62 -5.81 -13.69
CA TYR A 167 0.30 -4.55 -14.40
C TYR A 167 -1.16 -4.36 -14.79
N ALA A 168 -2.07 -5.29 -14.46
CA ALA A 168 -3.46 -5.28 -14.95
C ALA A 168 -4.26 -4.01 -14.64
N ASP A 169 -3.91 -3.25 -13.60
CA ASP A 169 -4.60 -2.00 -13.29
C ASP A 169 -3.98 -0.78 -14.00
N LEU A 170 -2.84 -0.94 -14.68
CA LEU A 170 -2.16 0.13 -15.41
C LEU A 170 -3.04 0.70 -16.53
N PRO A 171 -3.73 -0.09 -17.37
CA PRO A 171 -4.65 0.43 -18.38
C PRO A 171 -5.80 1.23 -17.76
N TYR A 172 -6.28 0.84 -16.59
CA TYR A 172 -7.36 1.54 -15.89
C TYR A 172 -6.89 2.91 -15.38
N LEU A 173 -5.71 2.95 -14.74
CA LEU A 173 -5.08 4.20 -14.31
C LEU A 173 -4.80 5.12 -15.52
N PHE A 174 -4.21 4.56 -16.59
CA PHE A 174 -3.88 5.28 -17.81
C PHE A 174 -5.11 5.97 -18.41
N ALA A 175 -6.23 5.25 -18.49
CA ALA A 175 -7.48 5.71 -19.05
C ALA A 175 -8.17 6.78 -18.18
N PHE A 176 -8.36 6.55 -16.88
CA PHE A 176 -9.19 7.43 -16.05
C PHE A 176 -8.43 8.56 -15.35
N ALA A 177 -7.17 8.37 -14.95
CA ALA A 177 -6.46 9.36 -14.16
C ALA A 177 -6.31 10.75 -14.82
N PRO A 178 -6.17 10.88 -16.16
CA PRO A 178 -6.12 12.18 -16.83
C PRO A 178 -7.36 13.03 -16.61
N TRP A 179 -8.54 12.44 -16.73
CA TRP A 179 -9.80 13.12 -16.43
C TRP A 179 -9.89 13.54 -14.95
N MET A 180 -9.22 12.80 -14.07
CA MET A 180 -9.16 13.06 -12.63
C MET A 180 -8.03 14.02 -12.22
N GLY A 181 -7.30 14.60 -13.17
CA GLY A 181 -6.29 15.62 -12.90
C GLY A 181 -4.84 15.20 -13.15
N ARG A 182 -4.55 13.98 -13.63
CA ARG A 182 -3.20 13.59 -14.05
C ARG A 182 -2.91 14.11 -15.46
N TRP A 183 -2.69 15.41 -15.61
CA TRP A 183 -2.51 16.06 -16.92
C TRP A 183 -1.09 16.02 -17.50
N LYS A 184 -0.24 15.17 -16.94
CA LYS A 184 1.17 14.98 -17.34
C LYS A 184 1.40 13.55 -17.82
N PRO A 185 2.45 13.27 -18.60
CA PRO A 185 2.74 11.93 -19.06
C PRO A 185 2.92 10.93 -17.90
N LEU A 186 2.39 9.72 -18.09
CA LEU A 186 2.63 8.61 -17.16
C LEU A 186 4.06 8.12 -17.34
N ARG A 187 4.80 7.88 -16.26
CA ARG A 187 6.17 7.34 -16.36
C ARG A 187 6.15 5.86 -16.01
N VAL A 188 6.51 5.03 -16.99
CA VAL A 188 6.59 3.57 -16.82
C VAL A 188 8.02 3.13 -17.07
N HIS A 189 8.59 2.51 -16.06
CA HIS A 189 9.95 2.00 -16.02
C HIS A 189 9.89 0.48 -16.00
N GLY A 190 10.76 -0.18 -16.76
CA GLY A 190 10.73 -1.64 -16.80
C GLY A 190 11.64 -2.24 -17.85
N PRO A 191 11.72 -3.57 -17.86
CA PRO A 191 12.69 -4.29 -18.67
C PRO A 191 12.27 -4.40 -20.13
N SER A 192 13.27 -4.48 -21.00
CA SER A 192 13.13 -5.11 -22.30
C SER A 192 12.90 -6.62 -22.13
N GLY A 193 12.34 -7.27 -23.15
CA GLY A 193 12.32 -8.73 -23.22
C GLY A 193 13.53 -9.28 -23.99
N ARG A 194 13.54 -10.59 -24.21
CA ARG A 194 14.52 -11.20 -25.14
C ARG A 194 14.41 -10.61 -26.54
N THR A 195 13.18 -10.35 -26.99
CA THR A 195 12.86 -9.66 -28.24
C THR A 195 12.08 -8.36 -27.95
N PRO A 196 12.02 -7.41 -28.89
CA PRO A 196 11.29 -6.15 -28.68
C PRO A 196 9.80 -6.32 -28.35
N GLU A 197 9.16 -7.38 -28.85
CA GLU A 197 7.73 -7.66 -28.63
C GLU A 197 7.43 -8.06 -27.18
N ASP A 198 8.45 -8.53 -26.46
CA ASP A 198 8.36 -8.97 -25.07
C ASP A 198 8.77 -7.87 -24.07
N GLY A 199 9.10 -6.66 -24.53
CA GLY A 199 9.49 -5.53 -23.70
C GLY A 199 8.33 -4.61 -23.30
N ILE A 200 8.54 -3.79 -22.27
CA ILE A 200 7.50 -2.87 -21.80
C ILE A 200 7.06 -1.85 -22.87
N LYS A 201 7.91 -1.48 -23.84
CA LYS A 201 7.48 -0.60 -24.94
C LYS A 201 6.37 -1.22 -25.76
N ALA A 202 6.52 -2.48 -26.16
CA ALA A 202 5.51 -3.20 -26.92
C ALA A 202 4.21 -3.35 -26.10
N MET A 203 4.33 -3.64 -24.80
CA MET A 203 3.17 -3.71 -23.90
C MET A 203 2.43 -2.37 -23.81
N ILE A 204 3.14 -1.25 -23.66
CA ILE A 204 2.51 0.08 -23.58
C ILE A 204 1.81 0.47 -24.88
N GLU A 205 2.40 0.16 -26.04
CA GLU A 205 1.74 0.40 -27.33
C GLU A 205 0.48 -0.48 -27.48
N GLY A 206 0.56 -1.76 -27.09
CA GLY A 206 -0.61 -2.64 -27.03
C GLY A 206 -1.70 -2.13 -26.08
N MET A 207 -1.32 -1.61 -24.91
CA MET A 207 -2.23 -0.98 -23.96
C MET A 207 -2.96 0.22 -24.59
N LYS A 208 -2.23 1.14 -25.23
CA LYS A 208 -2.82 2.32 -25.90
C LYS A 208 -3.82 1.90 -26.97
N MET A 209 -3.50 0.87 -27.76
CA MET A 209 -4.43 0.30 -28.75
C MET A 209 -5.68 -0.26 -28.09
N MET A 210 -5.52 -1.04 -27.02
CA MET A 210 -6.62 -1.65 -26.26
C MET A 210 -7.54 -0.60 -25.65
N THR A 211 -7.00 0.50 -25.12
CA THR A 211 -7.78 1.57 -24.47
C THR A 211 -8.26 2.66 -25.41
N ARG A 212 -8.02 2.54 -26.73
CA ARG A 212 -8.22 3.62 -27.71
C ARG A 212 -9.60 4.26 -27.61
N TRP A 213 -10.68 3.47 -27.57
CA TRP A 213 -12.04 4.02 -27.52
C TRP A 213 -12.22 4.95 -26.32
N HIS A 214 -11.77 4.52 -25.14
CA HIS A 214 -11.85 5.33 -23.93
C HIS A 214 -11.05 6.63 -24.07
N THR A 215 -9.79 6.54 -24.48
CA THR A 215 -8.93 7.72 -24.60
C THR A 215 -9.46 8.71 -25.63
N ASP A 216 -10.06 8.21 -26.72
CA ASP A 216 -10.68 9.03 -27.75
C ASP A 216 -11.95 9.72 -27.21
N SER A 217 -12.82 8.98 -26.51
CA SER A 217 -14.04 9.52 -25.89
C SER A 217 -13.78 10.63 -24.88
N PHE A 218 -12.67 10.58 -24.14
CA PHE A 218 -12.33 11.62 -23.17
C PHE A 218 -11.54 12.81 -23.76
N ASN A 219 -11.28 12.83 -25.07
CA ASN A 219 -10.66 13.99 -25.74
C ASN A 219 -11.51 15.27 -25.67
N ALA A 220 -12.82 15.16 -25.36
CA ALA A 220 -13.71 16.28 -25.07
C ALA A 220 -13.56 16.85 -23.65
N CYS A 221 -12.75 16.22 -22.80
CA CYS A 221 -12.43 16.67 -21.45
C CYS A 221 -11.03 17.32 -21.38
N PRO A 222 -10.74 18.12 -20.34
CA PRO A 222 -9.42 18.69 -20.11
C PRO A 222 -8.44 17.61 -19.60
N ILE A 223 -7.88 16.81 -20.51
CA ILE A 223 -6.98 15.67 -20.17
C ILE A 223 -5.49 15.97 -20.31
N GLY A 224 -5.12 17.10 -20.95
CA GLY A 224 -3.73 17.51 -21.14
C GLY A 224 -2.85 16.46 -21.83
N ASP A 225 -1.66 16.26 -21.28
CA ASP A 225 -0.72 15.23 -21.74
C ASP A 225 -0.91 13.91 -20.98
N GLY A 226 -2.05 13.73 -20.29
CA GLY A 226 -2.29 12.58 -19.44
C GLY A 226 -2.35 11.24 -20.18
N TYR A 227 -2.65 11.25 -21.48
CA TYR A 227 -2.58 10.05 -22.34
C TYR A 227 -1.23 9.80 -22.98
N GLU A 228 -0.24 10.66 -22.73
CA GLU A 228 1.13 10.37 -23.09
C GLU A 228 1.78 9.45 -22.05
N VAL A 229 2.71 8.61 -22.50
CA VAL A 229 3.48 7.70 -21.65
C VAL A 229 4.96 7.86 -21.96
N GLU A 230 5.73 8.25 -20.95
CA GLU A 230 7.18 8.22 -20.95
C GLU A 230 7.63 6.81 -20.56
N VAL A 231 8.07 6.03 -21.55
CA VAL A 231 8.53 4.66 -21.34
C VAL A 231 10.05 4.63 -21.17
N ASN A 232 10.51 4.34 -19.96
CA ASN A 232 11.92 4.04 -19.71
C ASN A 232 12.15 2.51 -19.73
N GLU A 233 12.36 1.98 -20.92
CA GLU A 233 12.72 0.57 -21.11
C GLU A 233 14.24 0.39 -21.05
N PHE A 234 14.70 -0.35 -20.04
CA PHE A 234 16.11 -0.70 -19.85
C PHE A 234 16.41 -2.11 -20.36
N ASP A 235 17.67 -2.39 -20.69
CA ASP A 235 18.06 -3.77 -21.06
C ASP A 235 18.01 -4.66 -19.83
N PHE A 236 17.15 -5.69 -19.83
CA PHE A 236 17.06 -6.63 -18.70
C PHE A 236 18.38 -7.32 -18.39
N ARG A 237 19.34 -7.35 -19.33
CA ARG A 237 20.66 -7.97 -19.14
C ARG A 237 21.64 -7.09 -18.36
N ASP A 238 21.34 -5.83 -18.14
CA ASP A 238 22.18 -4.93 -17.34
C ASP A 238 21.97 -5.22 -15.85
N ASP A 239 22.88 -5.99 -15.26
CA ASP A 239 22.86 -6.30 -13.84
C ASP A 239 23.52 -5.14 -13.08
N ASN A 240 22.73 -4.47 -12.22
CA ASN A 240 23.07 -3.26 -11.48
C ASN A 240 22.95 -1.93 -12.26
N GLY A 241 22.28 -1.96 -13.42
CA GLY A 241 21.95 -0.79 -14.23
C GLY A 241 21.08 0.21 -13.49
N ILE A 242 21.23 1.51 -13.78
CA ILE A 242 20.42 2.59 -13.19
C ILE A 242 19.23 2.88 -14.10
N CYS A 243 18.01 2.69 -13.60
CA CYS A 243 16.76 2.99 -14.33
C CYS A 243 16.03 4.24 -13.81
N TYR A 244 16.53 4.86 -12.74
CA TYR A 244 16.08 6.16 -12.24
C TYR A 244 17.20 6.81 -11.42
N ASP A 245 17.48 8.09 -11.68
CA ASP A 245 18.45 8.88 -10.91
C ASP A 245 18.06 10.37 -10.91
N LYS A 246 17.13 10.73 -10.02
CA LYS A 246 16.56 12.07 -9.90
C LYS A 246 16.17 12.34 -8.45
N ASP A 247 16.16 13.62 -8.05
CA ASP A 247 15.64 14.06 -6.74
C ASP A 247 16.31 13.39 -5.52
N GLY A 248 17.57 12.97 -5.66
CA GLY A 248 18.33 12.25 -4.63
C GLY A 248 17.95 10.78 -4.46
N VAL A 249 17.13 10.24 -5.36
CA VAL A 249 16.73 8.83 -5.40
C VAL A 249 17.43 8.16 -6.57
N THR A 250 18.08 7.03 -6.29
CA THR A 250 18.63 6.15 -7.32
C THR A 250 17.89 4.82 -7.27
N ILE A 251 17.39 4.35 -8.42
CA ILE A 251 16.79 3.02 -8.55
C ILE A 251 17.62 2.22 -9.56
N ARG A 252 18.06 1.04 -9.12
CA ARG A 252 18.84 0.08 -9.88
C ARG A 252 18.04 -1.18 -10.14
N HIS A 253 18.43 -1.94 -11.16
CA HIS A 253 17.79 -3.20 -11.49
C HIS A 253 18.80 -4.32 -11.78
N TRP A 254 18.33 -5.56 -11.76
CA TRP A 254 19.05 -6.74 -12.25
C TRP A 254 18.09 -7.83 -12.69
N ARG A 255 18.57 -8.75 -13.54
CA ARG A 255 17.73 -9.80 -14.12
C ARG A 255 17.30 -10.86 -13.11
N ARG A 256 16.14 -11.46 -13.35
CA ARG A 256 15.55 -12.54 -12.56
C ARG A 256 15.19 -13.73 -13.44
N SER A 257 15.21 -14.92 -12.85
CA SER A 257 14.89 -16.18 -13.53
C SER A 257 13.42 -16.53 -13.29
N HIS A 258 12.54 -16.11 -14.20
CA HIS A 258 11.10 -16.28 -14.04
C HIS A 258 10.40 -16.44 -15.41
N THR A 259 9.98 -17.67 -15.74
CA THR A 259 9.26 -18.14 -16.95
C THR A 259 9.88 -17.78 -18.32
N LYS A 260 10.20 -16.51 -18.54
CA LYS A 260 10.73 -15.94 -19.78
C LYS A 260 11.66 -14.75 -19.47
N ASP A 261 12.67 -14.58 -20.31
CA ASP A 261 13.60 -13.45 -20.23
C ASP A 261 12.86 -12.10 -20.24
N GLY A 262 13.21 -11.26 -19.27
CA GLY A 262 12.65 -9.91 -19.08
C GLY A 262 12.48 -9.59 -17.60
N ALA A 263 12.13 -10.59 -16.78
CA ALA A 263 11.91 -10.35 -15.35
C ALA A 263 13.12 -9.71 -14.65
N SER A 264 12.84 -8.71 -13.82
CA SER A 264 13.85 -7.87 -13.17
C SER A 264 13.46 -7.51 -11.74
N ALA A 265 14.46 -7.40 -10.89
CA ALA A 265 14.35 -6.89 -9.52
C ALA A 265 14.76 -5.42 -9.46
N TYR A 266 14.41 -4.73 -8.38
CA TYR A 266 14.76 -3.35 -8.13
C TYR A 266 15.41 -3.13 -6.76
N ARG A 267 16.35 -2.19 -6.71
CA ARG A 267 16.85 -1.58 -5.48
C ARG A 267 16.68 -0.07 -5.56
N LEU A 268 16.00 0.51 -4.57
CA LEU A 268 15.90 1.94 -4.36
C LEU A 268 16.86 2.33 -3.23
N ASP A 269 17.69 3.36 -3.47
CA ASP A 269 18.51 4.00 -2.45
C ASP A 269 18.16 5.50 -2.38
N TRP A 270 17.92 6.00 -1.16
CA TRP A 270 17.60 7.41 -0.90
C TRP A 270 17.99 7.80 0.53
N ASN A 271 18.76 8.89 0.69
CA ASN A 271 19.09 9.46 2.00
C ASN A 271 19.72 8.45 3.00
N GLY A 272 20.48 7.48 2.48
CA GLY A 272 21.07 6.40 3.26
C GLY A 272 20.07 5.34 3.75
N LEU A 273 18.83 5.37 3.25
CA LEU A 273 17.83 4.31 3.35
C LEU A 273 17.75 3.54 2.03
N SER A 274 17.30 2.29 2.11
CA SER A 274 17.29 1.38 0.97
C SER A 274 16.18 0.34 1.04
N PHE A 275 15.62 0.03 -0.13
CA PHE A 275 14.53 -0.91 -0.32
C PHE A 275 14.82 -1.80 -1.53
N VAL A 276 14.59 -3.11 -1.40
CA VAL A 276 14.68 -4.06 -2.50
C VAL A 276 13.36 -4.78 -2.69
N TRP A 277 12.91 -4.87 -3.94
CA TRP A 277 11.83 -5.74 -4.38
C TRP A 277 12.35 -6.66 -5.48
N THR A 278 12.29 -7.98 -5.28
CA THR A 278 12.85 -8.93 -6.25
C THR A 278 11.97 -9.16 -7.48
N GLY A 279 10.69 -8.80 -7.42
CA GLY A 279 9.70 -9.39 -8.31
C GLY A 279 9.68 -10.91 -8.17
N ASP A 280 9.13 -11.57 -9.17
CA ASP A 280 9.06 -13.02 -9.24
C ASP A 280 10.39 -13.60 -9.74
N GLY A 281 10.72 -14.80 -9.27
CA GLY A 281 11.84 -15.55 -9.78
C GLY A 281 12.42 -16.56 -8.82
N ARG A 282 13.21 -17.48 -9.39
CA ARG A 282 14.05 -18.41 -8.64
C ARG A 282 15.04 -17.68 -7.71
N PRO A 283 15.47 -18.31 -6.60
CA PRO A 283 16.57 -17.78 -5.80
C PRO A 283 17.84 -17.65 -6.66
N ASP A 284 18.55 -16.53 -6.56
CA ASP A 284 19.68 -16.24 -7.45
C ASP A 284 20.81 -15.47 -6.73
N GLU A 285 22.04 -15.65 -7.20
CA GLU A 285 23.24 -15.03 -6.60
C GLU A 285 23.29 -13.52 -6.76
N ARG A 286 22.73 -12.94 -7.84
CA ARG A 286 22.74 -11.49 -8.08
C ARG A 286 21.93 -10.78 -7.00
N SER A 287 20.77 -11.32 -6.65
CA SER A 287 19.98 -10.77 -5.54
C SER A 287 20.75 -10.84 -4.21
N LEU A 288 21.55 -11.89 -3.98
CA LEU A 288 22.41 -11.97 -2.78
C LEU A 288 23.51 -10.92 -2.77
N GLU A 289 24.07 -10.58 -3.94
CA GLU A 289 25.13 -9.60 -4.08
C GLU A 289 24.62 -8.17 -4.01
N LEU A 290 23.60 -7.85 -4.81
CA LEU A 290 23.11 -6.49 -5.05
C LEU A 290 22.20 -5.97 -3.93
N ALA A 291 21.63 -6.87 -3.12
CA ALA A 291 20.85 -6.49 -1.94
C ALA A 291 21.69 -6.32 -0.66
N LYS A 292 23.01 -6.49 -0.70
CA LYS A 292 23.86 -6.34 0.50
C LYS A 292 23.66 -4.97 1.15
N GLY A 293 23.53 -4.98 2.48
CA GLY A 293 23.39 -3.79 3.30
C GLY A 293 22.04 -3.08 3.19
N VAL A 294 21.02 -3.73 2.61
CA VAL A 294 19.68 -3.13 2.46
C VAL A 294 18.94 -3.02 3.81
N ASP A 295 18.17 -1.96 3.99
CA ASP A 295 17.30 -1.80 5.15
C ASP A 295 16.10 -2.75 5.07
N VAL A 296 15.37 -2.74 3.95
CA VAL A 296 14.21 -3.62 3.74
C VAL A 296 14.40 -4.45 2.47
N PHE A 297 14.50 -5.77 2.63
CA PHE A 297 14.57 -6.74 1.53
C PHE A 297 13.23 -7.47 1.40
N VAL A 298 12.56 -7.32 0.27
CA VAL A 298 11.27 -7.95 -0.02
C VAL A 298 11.41 -8.90 -1.21
N THR A 299 10.89 -10.11 -1.05
CA THR A 299 10.87 -11.12 -2.12
C THR A 299 9.55 -11.89 -2.16
N GLU A 300 9.21 -12.45 -3.32
CA GLU A 300 8.10 -13.39 -3.43
C GLU A 300 8.33 -14.66 -2.59
N VAL A 301 7.27 -15.40 -2.27
CA VAL A 301 7.40 -16.70 -1.62
C VAL A 301 6.31 -17.66 -2.05
N GLN A 302 6.70 -18.88 -2.42
CA GLN A 302 5.75 -19.97 -2.64
C GLN A 302 5.88 -21.05 -1.56
N PRO A 303 4.79 -21.43 -0.87
CA PRO A 303 4.79 -22.58 0.02
C PRO A 303 4.93 -23.86 -0.80
N ASP A 304 5.84 -24.76 -0.39
CA ASP A 304 5.98 -26.09 -1.00
C ASP A 304 4.87 -27.02 -0.48
N THR A 305 3.66 -26.77 -0.95
CA THR A 305 2.42 -27.41 -0.49
C THR A 305 1.69 -28.09 -1.63
N ALA A 306 2.43 -28.57 -2.64
CA ALA A 306 1.89 -29.09 -3.89
C ALA A 306 0.81 -30.18 -3.70
N ASN A 307 1.00 -31.10 -2.75
CA ASN A 307 0.00 -32.13 -2.44
C ASN A 307 -1.28 -31.55 -1.82
N LEU A 308 -1.16 -30.52 -0.97
CA LEU A 308 -2.32 -29.85 -0.38
C LEU A 308 -3.08 -29.04 -1.44
N GLN A 309 -2.36 -28.33 -2.30
CA GLN A 309 -2.99 -27.62 -3.41
C GLN A 309 -3.64 -28.57 -4.40
N ALA A 310 -3.08 -29.76 -4.62
CA ALA A 310 -3.74 -30.79 -5.42
C ALA A 310 -5.10 -31.18 -4.85
N MET A 311 -5.22 -31.29 -3.53
CA MET A 311 -6.51 -31.53 -2.86
C MET A 311 -7.46 -30.33 -2.95
N LYS A 312 -6.95 -29.09 -2.79
CA LYS A 312 -7.76 -27.86 -2.83
C LYS A 312 -8.27 -27.53 -4.23
N MET A 313 -7.42 -27.66 -5.25
CA MET A 313 -7.68 -27.20 -6.62
C MET A 313 -8.03 -28.32 -7.59
N GLY A 314 -7.88 -29.59 -7.19
CA GLY A 314 -8.11 -30.75 -8.06
C GLY A 314 -7.06 -30.92 -9.16
N MET A 315 -5.91 -30.26 -9.05
CA MET A 315 -4.83 -30.31 -10.03
C MET A 315 -3.72 -31.27 -9.60
N PRO A 316 -3.08 -32.05 -10.50
CA PRO A 316 -1.92 -32.87 -10.14
C PRO A 316 -0.81 -32.06 -9.47
N SER A 317 -0.22 -32.57 -8.38
CA SER A 317 0.81 -31.87 -7.60
C SER A 317 2.04 -31.47 -8.43
N VAL A 318 2.35 -32.24 -9.47
CA VAL A 318 3.45 -31.95 -10.41
C VAL A 318 3.34 -30.58 -11.08
N ILE A 319 2.12 -30.05 -11.26
CA ILE A 319 1.93 -28.72 -11.84
C ILE A 319 2.50 -27.66 -10.89
N MET A 320 2.12 -27.70 -9.62
CA MET A 320 2.60 -26.73 -8.63
C MET A 320 4.11 -26.87 -8.38
N SER A 321 4.61 -28.11 -8.20
CA SER A 321 6.05 -28.31 -7.99
C SER A 321 6.87 -27.81 -9.18
N THR A 322 6.41 -28.07 -10.41
CA THR A 322 7.07 -27.58 -11.63
C THR A 322 7.03 -26.06 -11.72
N THR A 323 5.91 -25.42 -11.42
CA THR A 323 5.79 -23.96 -11.38
C THR A 323 6.83 -23.36 -10.41
N ILE A 324 6.92 -23.91 -9.20
CA ILE A 324 7.90 -23.46 -8.20
C ILE A 324 9.33 -23.67 -8.71
N ASP A 325 9.65 -24.87 -9.19
CA ASP A 325 11.01 -25.24 -9.57
C ASP A 325 11.52 -24.51 -10.81
N GLN A 326 10.63 -24.13 -11.73
CA GLN A 326 11.00 -23.38 -12.94
C GLN A 326 11.12 -21.88 -12.68
N ALA A 327 10.26 -21.31 -11.84
CA ALA A 327 10.02 -19.86 -11.89
C ALA A 327 9.89 -19.15 -10.55
N HIS A 328 9.78 -19.84 -9.41
CA HIS A 328 9.50 -19.18 -8.13
C HIS A 328 10.42 -19.59 -6.97
N SER A 329 10.41 -18.79 -5.91
CA SER A 329 11.22 -19.04 -4.71
C SER A 329 10.45 -19.87 -3.67
N PRO A 330 10.83 -21.13 -3.41
CA PRO A 330 10.27 -21.86 -2.29
C PRO A 330 10.68 -21.22 -0.97
N HIS A 331 9.78 -21.20 0.01
CA HIS A 331 9.99 -20.62 1.34
C HIS A 331 11.30 -21.05 2.06
N TYR A 332 11.82 -22.26 1.83
CA TYR A 332 13.16 -22.66 2.28
C TYR A 332 14.29 -21.81 1.67
N ALA A 333 14.26 -21.61 0.35
CA ALA A 333 15.26 -20.82 -0.36
C ALA A 333 15.18 -19.34 0.03
N VAL A 334 13.98 -18.82 0.30
CA VAL A 334 13.79 -17.46 0.82
C VAL A 334 14.50 -17.30 2.17
N GLY A 335 14.36 -18.25 3.10
CA GLY A 335 15.12 -18.26 4.34
C GLY A 335 16.64 -18.29 4.11
N TYR A 336 17.11 -19.08 3.15
CA TYR A 336 18.53 -19.10 2.77
C TYR A 336 19.01 -17.74 2.26
N MET A 337 18.23 -17.08 1.40
CA MET A 337 18.54 -15.75 0.88
C MET A 337 18.61 -14.71 2.00
N PHE A 338 17.61 -14.67 2.90
CA PHE A 338 17.61 -13.77 4.05
C PHE A 338 18.84 -13.97 4.93
N ASN A 339 19.24 -15.22 5.16
CA ASN A 339 20.42 -15.54 5.94
C ASN A 339 21.73 -15.08 5.27
N LYS A 340 21.80 -15.06 3.94
CA LYS A 340 22.97 -14.57 3.21
C LYS A 340 23.02 -13.04 3.13
N ILE A 341 21.87 -12.39 3.00
CA ILE A 341 21.78 -10.93 2.83
C ILE A 341 21.89 -10.20 4.17
N GLN A 342 21.32 -10.75 5.24
CA GLN A 342 21.20 -10.11 6.56
C GLN A 342 20.64 -8.67 6.49
N PRO A 343 19.44 -8.46 5.90
CA PRO A 343 18.82 -7.14 5.87
C PRO A 343 18.41 -6.68 7.27
N ARG A 344 18.19 -5.36 7.49
CA ARG A 344 17.59 -4.91 8.76
C ARG A 344 16.16 -5.46 8.92
N LEU A 345 15.39 -5.54 7.83
CA LEU A 345 14.10 -6.22 7.80
C LEU A 345 14.00 -7.07 6.54
N ALA A 346 13.83 -8.38 6.72
CA ALA A 346 13.46 -9.27 5.63
C ALA A 346 11.93 -9.35 5.56
N MET A 347 11.34 -9.39 4.37
CA MET A 347 9.89 -9.55 4.21
C MET A 347 9.55 -10.42 3.02
N VAL A 348 8.39 -11.05 3.10
CA VAL A 348 7.82 -11.83 2.01
C VAL A 348 6.47 -11.27 1.57
N THR A 349 6.17 -11.34 0.29
CA THR A 349 4.84 -11.05 -0.28
C THR A 349 4.60 -11.97 -1.48
N HIS A 350 3.62 -11.67 -2.35
CA HIS A 350 3.33 -12.45 -3.55
C HIS A 350 3.05 -13.92 -3.20
N THR A 351 2.13 -14.09 -2.25
CA THR A 351 1.63 -15.40 -1.80
C THR A 351 0.13 -15.29 -1.53
N THR A 352 -0.58 -16.41 -1.66
CA THR A 352 -1.92 -16.51 -1.07
C THR A 352 -1.82 -16.38 0.45
N TYR A 353 -2.60 -15.47 1.03
CA TYR A 353 -2.68 -15.31 2.47
C TYR A 353 -3.77 -16.23 3.04
N ASP A 354 -3.43 -17.51 3.12
CA ASP A 354 -4.22 -18.53 3.79
C ASP A 354 -3.69 -18.65 5.23
N GLU A 355 -4.53 -18.36 6.23
CA GLU A 355 -4.10 -18.35 7.65
C GLU A 355 -3.48 -19.68 8.08
N GLU A 356 -3.98 -20.79 7.53
CA GLU A 356 -3.47 -22.14 7.78
C GLU A 356 -2.10 -22.44 7.15
N LEU A 357 -1.69 -21.69 6.11
CA LEU A 357 -0.41 -21.90 5.42
C LEU A 357 0.70 -20.99 5.93
N ILE A 358 0.37 -19.90 6.64
CA ILE A 358 1.38 -18.99 7.22
C ILE A 358 2.37 -19.72 8.15
N PRO A 359 1.95 -20.65 9.04
CA PRO A 359 2.89 -21.40 9.86
C PRO A 359 3.85 -22.27 9.05
N GLU A 360 3.41 -22.86 7.93
CA GLU A 360 4.24 -23.68 7.05
C GLU A 360 5.32 -22.84 6.35
N ILE A 361 4.92 -21.71 5.75
CA ILE A 361 5.85 -20.75 5.14
C ILE A 361 6.87 -20.28 6.19
N THR A 362 6.39 -19.94 7.38
CA THR A 362 7.22 -19.51 8.50
C THR A 362 8.23 -20.59 8.89
N ALA A 363 7.80 -21.84 9.02
CA ALA A 363 8.66 -22.96 9.39
C ALA A 363 9.78 -23.17 8.36
N GLY A 364 9.47 -23.16 7.06
CA GLY A 364 10.51 -23.35 6.04
C GLY A 364 11.50 -22.18 5.94
N ILE A 365 11.05 -20.92 6.09
CA ILE A 365 11.99 -19.77 6.19
C ILE A 365 12.92 -19.94 7.41
N ARG A 366 12.39 -20.42 8.53
CA ARG A 366 13.13 -20.63 9.79
C ARG A 366 14.19 -21.72 9.72
N VAL A 367 14.17 -22.60 8.72
CA VAL A 367 15.24 -23.59 8.49
C VAL A 367 16.60 -22.92 8.34
N HIS A 368 16.64 -21.74 7.71
CA HIS A 368 17.89 -21.02 7.46
C HIS A 368 17.97 -19.65 8.14
N TYR A 369 16.83 -19.02 8.47
CA TYR A 369 16.82 -17.65 8.95
C TYR A 369 16.19 -17.48 10.34
N SER A 370 17.01 -17.08 11.31
CA SER A 370 16.57 -16.75 12.67
C SER A 370 16.18 -15.28 12.85
N GLY A 371 16.38 -14.44 11.82
CA GLY A 371 16.10 -13.02 11.92
C GLY A 371 14.60 -12.66 11.87
N LEU A 372 14.29 -11.37 11.91
CA LEU A 372 12.92 -10.84 11.94
C LEU A 372 12.42 -10.84 10.50
N PHE A 373 11.24 -11.42 10.28
CA PHE A 373 10.55 -11.33 9.00
C PHE A 373 9.03 -11.26 9.19
N PRO A 374 8.39 -10.13 8.87
CA PRO A 374 6.95 -10.05 8.71
C PRO A 374 6.52 -10.36 7.26
N PHE A 375 5.24 -10.68 7.10
CA PHE A 375 4.59 -10.80 5.79
C PHE A 375 4.10 -9.42 5.35
N GLY A 376 4.31 -9.09 4.07
CA GLY A 376 3.66 -8.00 3.35
C GLY A 376 2.28 -8.41 2.80
N ALA A 377 1.62 -9.34 3.48
CA ALA A 377 0.33 -9.90 3.15
C ALA A 377 -0.47 -10.13 4.46
N PRO A 378 -1.82 -10.04 4.46
CA PRO A 378 -2.64 -9.61 3.33
C PRO A 378 -2.40 -8.12 3.05
N ASP A 379 -3.13 -7.52 2.10
CA ASP A 379 -2.90 -6.15 1.67
C ASP A 379 -2.86 -5.13 2.82
N VAL A 380 -2.26 -3.99 2.52
CA VAL A 380 -2.09 -2.78 3.33
C VAL A 380 -1.28 -2.98 4.61
N VAL A 381 -0.30 -3.88 4.57
CA VAL A 381 0.84 -3.87 5.49
C VAL A 381 1.71 -2.64 5.20
N ILE A 382 2.12 -1.94 6.25
CA ILE A 382 2.88 -0.70 6.20
C ILE A 382 4.17 -0.90 6.98
N VAL A 383 5.28 -0.40 6.43
CA VAL A 383 6.61 -0.40 7.04
C VAL A 383 7.13 1.02 7.05
N ASP A 384 7.32 1.59 8.23
CA ASP A 384 7.93 2.90 8.43
C ASP A 384 9.43 2.69 8.78
N VAL A 385 10.33 3.37 8.06
CA VAL A 385 11.78 3.12 8.08
C VAL A 385 12.54 4.43 8.25
N THR A 386 13.40 4.48 9.27
CA THR A 386 14.44 5.50 9.48
C THR A 386 15.79 4.81 9.68
N LYS A 387 16.88 5.58 9.82
CA LYS A 387 18.22 5.03 10.10
C LYS A 387 18.26 4.21 11.40
N ASP A 388 17.46 4.61 12.40
CA ASP A 388 17.52 4.04 13.76
C ASP A 388 16.27 3.25 14.19
N ALA A 389 15.24 3.20 13.34
CA ALA A 389 13.97 2.55 13.64
C ALA A 389 13.33 1.92 12.39
N ILE A 390 12.75 0.73 12.54
CA ILE A 390 11.84 0.09 11.58
C ILE A 390 10.61 -0.37 12.34
N TRP A 391 9.43 -0.05 11.81
CA TRP A 391 8.17 -0.43 12.43
C TRP A 391 7.18 -0.96 11.41
N THR A 392 6.48 -2.05 11.74
CA THR A 392 5.43 -2.59 10.89
C THR A 392 4.06 -2.52 11.55
N ARG A 393 3.04 -2.24 10.74
CA ARG A 393 1.64 -2.14 11.16
C ARG A 393 0.73 -2.34 9.96
N LYS A 394 -0.58 -2.35 10.20
CA LYS A 394 -1.60 -2.43 9.14
C LYS A 394 -2.33 -1.11 8.99
N ALA A 395 -2.71 -0.76 7.76
CA ALA A 395 -3.61 0.36 7.53
C ALA A 395 -5.05 0.00 7.86
N ALA A 396 -5.76 0.91 8.54
CA ALA A 396 -7.21 0.88 8.62
C ALA A 396 -7.78 1.61 7.41
N ILE A 397 -8.23 0.83 6.42
CA ILE A 397 -8.83 1.35 5.19
C ILE A 397 -10.37 1.25 5.23
N PRO A 398 -11.09 2.24 4.68
CA PRO A 398 -12.55 2.19 4.59
C PRO A 398 -13.01 1.29 3.42
N ASP A 399 -14.06 0.48 3.64
CA ASP A 399 -14.63 -0.41 2.61
C ASP A 399 -15.15 0.35 1.38
N ALA A 400 -15.72 1.54 1.60
CA ALA A 400 -16.24 2.42 0.55
C ALA A 400 -15.39 3.69 0.40
N GLY A 401 -14.06 3.54 0.49
CA GLY A 401 -13.11 4.62 0.27
C GLY A 401 -13.39 5.38 -1.03
N ASN A 402 -13.27 6.71 -0.98
CA ASN A 402 -13.51 7.57 -2.13
C ASN A 402 -12.23 8.34 -2.47
N MET A 403 -12.20 8.89 -3.68
CA MET A 403 -11.07 9.62 -4.22
C MET A 403 -10.62 10.74 -3.29
N ALA A 404 -9.33 10.76 -2.98
CA ALA A 404 -8.70 11.85 -2.26
C ALA A 404 -8.29 12.99 -3.21
N ARG A 405 -8.28 14.21 -2.69
CA ARG A 405 -7.67 15.36 -3.36
C ARG A 405 -6.16 15.40 -3.07
N PRO A 406 -5.34 15.97 -3.96
CA PRO A 406 -3.96 16.34 -3.65
C PRO A 406 -3.86 17.13 -2.35
N SER A 407 -2.86 16.79 -1.53
CA SER A 407 -2.42 17.64 -0.44
C SER A 407 -1.96 19.01 -0.97
N PRO A 408 -1.87 20.05 -0.13
CA PRO A 408 -1.35 21.34 -0.57
C PRO A 408 0.04 21.27 -1.22
N ALA A 409 0.93 20.42 -0.71
CA ALA A 409 2.27 20.23 -1.27
C ALA A 409 2.21 19.56 -2.64
N GLU A 410 1.43 18.49 -2.78
CA GLU A 410 1.20 17.82 -4.06
C GLU A 410 0.53 18.75 -5.08
N ALA A 411 -0.41 19.60 -4.65
CA ALA A 411 -1.06 20.58 -5.52
C ALA A 411 -0.07 21.65 -6.02
N VAL A 412 0.87 22.08 -5.18
CA VAL A 412 1.94 23.01 -5.58
C VAL A 412 2.79 22.40 -6.69
N GLU A 413 3.19 21.14 -6.55
CA GLU A 413 3.94 20.43 -7.59
C GLU A 413 3.10 20.20 -8.85
N LEU A 414 1.86 19.70 -8.70
CA LEU A 414 0.96 19.37 -9.80
C LEU A 414 0.67 20.58 -10.71
N PHE A 415 0.51 21.77 -10.12
CA PHE A 415 0.20 22.99 -10.87
C PHE A 415 1.42 23.92 -11.08
N GLY A 416 2.63 23.49 -10.68
CA GLY A 416 3.85 24.31 -10.83
C GLY A 416 3.75 25.67 -10.14
N LEU A 417 3.11 25.71 -8.96
CA LEU A 417 2.89 26.95 -8.23
C LEU A 417 4.18 27.45 -7.61
N THR A 418 4.41 28.76 -7.69
CA THR A 418 5.51 29.45 -7.00
C THR A 418 4.97 30.72 -6.35
N PRO A 419 5.70 31.37 -5.42
CA PRO A 419 5.29 32.66 -4.87
C PRO A 419 4.99 33.73 -5.94
N THR A 420 5.61 33.61 -7.12
CA THR A 420 5.41 34.51 -8.27
C THR A 420 4.45 33.97 -9.34
N ASN A 421 4.08 32.68 -9.29
CA ASN A 421 3.14 32.06 -10.22
C ASN A 421 2.02 31.35 -9.46
N LEU A 422 0.88 32.03 -9.32
CA LEU A 422 -0.31 31.53 -8.63
C LEU A 422 -1.50 31.35 -9.57
N LYS A 423 -1.29 31.51 -10.87
CA LYS A 423 -2.31 31.30 -11.89
C LYS A 423 -2.19 29.87 -12.40
N VAL A 424 -3.30 29.14 -12.37
CA VAL A 424 -3.40 27.79 -12.92
C VAL A 424 -4.20 27.86 -14.21
N THR A 425 -3.64 27.33 -15.29
CA THR A 425 -4.33 27.14 -16.56
C THR A 425 -4.65 25.66 -16.72
N PHE A 426 -5.92 25.36 -16.94
CA PHE A 426 -6.38 23.99 -17.15
C PHE A 426 -6.19 23.61 -18.63
N PRO A 427 -5.90 22.32 -18.94
CA PRO A 427 -5.74 21.90 -20.31
C PRO A 427 -7.00 22.14 -21.14
N ASN A 428 -6.82 22.47 -22.41
CA ASN A 428 -7.92 22.47 -23.36
C ASN A 428 -8.29 21.02 -23.74
N PRO A 429 -9.58 20.73 -23.96
CA PRO A 429 -9.96 19.53 -24.69
C PRO A 429 -9.26 19.46 -26.05
N ARG A 430 -8.91 18.23 -26.49
CA ARG A 430 -8.30 17.99 -27.80
C ARG A 430 -9.35 18.14 -28.91
N ASN A 431 -10.57 17.66 -28.68
CA ASN A 431 -11.70 17.73 -29.61
C ASN A 431 -12.94 18.32 -28.91
N PRO A 432 -13.85 19.03 -29.59
CA PRO A 432 -15.18 19.35 -29.08
C PRO A 432 -16.06 18.09 -29.01
N LEU A 433 -17.16 18.14 -28.26
CA LEU A 433 -18.11 17.00 -28.17
C LEU A 433 -18.76 16.68 -29.52
N ALA A 434 -19.01 17.70 -30.34
CA ALA A 434 -19.64 17.57 -31.65
C ALA A 434 -18.82 16.75 -32.66
N ASP A 435 -17.51 16.62 -32.44
CA ASP A 435 -16.64 15.80 -33.30
C ASP A 435 -16.66 14.31 -32.89
N GLN A 436 -17.26 13.99 -31.73
CA GLN A 436 -17.31 12.63 -31.19
C GLN A 436 -18.67 11.96 -31.35
N LEU A 437 -19.75 12.75 -31.45
CA LEU A 437 -21.11 12.26 -31.53
C LEU A 437 -21.79 12.78 -32.78
N GLU A 438 -22.49 11.90 -33.49
CA GLU A 438 -23.30 12.29 -34.63
C GLU A 438 -24.40 13.28 -34.22
N ALA A 439 -24.76 14.18 -35.13
CA ALA A 439 -25.76 15.21 -34.88
C ALA A 439 -27.13 14.61 -34.47
N GLU A 440 -27.51 13.46 -35.03
CA GLU A 440 -28.75 12.76 -34.66
C GLU A 440 -28.76 12.34 -33.18
N ILE A 441 -27.62 11.85 -32.67
CA ILE A 441 -27.47 11.48 -31.25
C ILE A 441 -27.58 12.73 -30.37
N LEU A 442 -26.87 13.80 -30.72
CA LEU A 442 -26.89 15.06 -29.96
C LEU A 442 -28.27 15.74 -29.94
N ASN A 443 -29.02 15.61 -31.03
CA ASN A 443 -30.38 16.15 -31.16
C ASN A 443 -31.44 15.27 -30.48
N GLY A 444 -31.09 14.03 -30.11
CA GLY A 444 -31.95 13.11 -29.38
C GLY A 444 -32.05 13.37 -27.87
N ASP A 445 -31.25 14.30 -27.33
CA ASP A 445 -31.27 14.66 -25.91
C ASP A 445 -32.65 15.19 -25.47
N ILE A 446 -33.13 14.75 -24.30
CA ILE A 446 -34.34 15.30 -23.69
C ILE A 446 -34.09 16.78 -23.34
N ASP A 447 -35.06 17.65 -23.64
CA ASP A 447 -35.02 19.06 -23.23
C ASP A 447 -34.73 19.16 -21.72
N PRO A 448 -33.62 19.81 -21.31
CA PRO A 448 -33.24 19.98 -19.90
C PRO A 448 -34.34 20.56 -19.02
N LYS A 449 -35.20 21.41 -19.56
CA LYS A 449 -36.32 22.01 -18.81
C LYS A 449 -37.38 20.99 -18.38
N LYS A 450 -37.39 19.78 -18.97
CA LYS A 450 -38.32 18.71 -18.60
C LYS A 450 -37.87 17.93 -17.36
N TYR A 451 -36.57 17.93 -17.04
CA TYR A 451 -36.04 17.12 -15.93
C TYR A 451 -35.30 17.92 -14.85
N TYR A 452 -34.85 19.15 -15.13
CA TYR A 452 -34.38 20.05 -14.08
C TYR A 452 -35.55 20.77 -13.41
N PRO A 453 -35.66 20.74 -12.06
CA PRO A 453 -36.57 21.64 -11.35
C PRO A 453 -36.25 23.11 -11.65
N PRO A 454 -37.25 24.00 -11.76
CA PRO A 454 -37.04 25.40 -12.15
C PRO A 454 -36.09 26.19 -11.26
N ASP A 455 -36.06 25.89 -9.96
CA ASP A 455 -35.26 26.57 -8.93
C ASP A 455 -33.77 26.20 -8.97
N VAL A 456 -33.42 25.10 -9.66
CA VAL A 456 -32.04 24.65 -9.86
C VAL A 456 -31.65 24.54 -11.33
N TYR A 457 -32.51 25.01 -12.25
CA TYR A 457 -32.24 24.96 -13.69
C TYR A 457 -30.97 25.76 -14.01
N ARG A 458 -29.99 25.06 -14.58
CA ARG A 458 -28.88 25.68 -15.31
C ARG A 458 -28.95 25.23 -16.75
N GLU A 459 -28.63 26.12 -17.67
CA GLU A 459 -28.41 25.73 -19.07
C GLU A 459 -27.20 24.77 -19.13
N PRO A 460 -27.35 23.55 -19.67
CA PRO A 460 -26.22 22.63 -19.82
C PRO A 460 -25.20 23.20 -20.79
N LYS A 461 -23.96 23.38 -20.31
CA LYS A 461 -22.81 23.68 -21.15
C LYS A 461 -22.14 22.36 -21.50
N LYS A 462 -22.23 21.96 -22.78
CA LYS A 462 -21.70 20.67 -23.27
C LYS A 462 -20.20 20.72 -23.51
N ASP A 463 -19.66 21.87 -23.92
CA ASP A 463 -18.24 22.06 -24.15
C ASP A 463 -17.54 22.68 -22.94
N TYR A 464 -16.34 22.17 -22.64
CA TYR A 464 -15.48 22.76 -21.62
C TYR A 464 -14.93 24.11 -22.12
N PRO A 465 -14.89 25.15 -21.26
CA PRO A 465 -14.39 26.47 -21.65
C PRO A 465 -12.92 26.39 -22.07
N ARG A 466 -12.58 27.03 -23.20
CA ARG A 466 -11.19 27.14 -23.63
C ARG A 466 -10.41 28.10 -22.75
N ASP A 467 -9.13 27.78 -22.55
CA ASP A 467 -8.17 28.58 -21.80
C ASP A 467 -8.67 28.92 -20.39
N TYR A 468 -9.37 27.96 -19.78
CA TYR A 468 -9.91 28.13 -18.44
C TYR A 468 -8.77 28.31 -17.44
N THR A 469 -8.82 29.40 -16.68
CA THR A 469 -7.79 29.72 -15.69
C THR A 469 -8.41 30.10 -14.36
N ILE A 470 -7.69 29.84 -13.29
CA ILE A 470 -8.00 30.31 -11.94
C ILE A 470 -6.78 31.01 -11.35
N ASP A 471 -7.01 32.00 -10.49
CA ASP A 471 -5.96 32.60 -9.67
C ASP A 471 -6.11 32.10 -8.22
N VAL A 472 -5.12 31.36 -7.74
CA VAL A 472 -5.10 30.80 -6.37
C VAL A 472 -5.16 31.92 -5.33
N ARG A 473 -4.69 33.13 -5.64
CA ARG A 473 -4.78 34.30 -4.75
C ARG A 473 -6.21 34.70 -4.48
N GLU A 474 -7.07 34.69 -5.50
CA GLU A 474 -8.48 35.05 -5.36
C GLU A 474 -9.19 34.05 -4.45
N ILE A 475 -8.91 32.76 -4.64
CA ILE A 475 -9.44 31.68 -3.80
C ILE A 475 -8.96 31.84 -2.36
N ALA A 476 -7.67 32.10 -2.16
CA ALA A 476 -7.08 32.33 -0.84
C ALA A 476 -7.69 33.57 -0.16
N LEU A 477 -7.91 34.66 -0.90
CA LEU A 477 -8.52 35.89 -0.40
C LEU A 477 -9.96 35.66 0.06
N VAL A 478 -10.75 34.91 -0.70
CA VAL A 478 -12.12 34.53 -0.30
C VAL A 478 -12.11 33.69 0.98
N LYS A 479 -11.19 32.73 1.10
CA LYS A 479 -11.03 31.94 2.33
C LYS A 479 -10.61 32.81 3.51
N ALA A 480 -9.67 33.74 3.32
CA ALA A 480 -9.22 34.65 4.36
C ALA A 480 -10.37 35.55 4.86
N LYS A 481 -11.17 36.12 3.95
CA LYS A 481 -12.36 36.91 4.30
C LYS A 481 -13.40 36.10 5.08
N LYS A 482 -13.66 34.85 4.67
CA LYS A 482 -14.56 33.94 5.41
C LYS A 482 -14.02 33.60 6.79
N ALA A 483 -12.72 33.33 6.91
CA ALA A 483 -12.07 33.07 8.19
C ALA A 483 -12.14 34.28 9.12
N GLN A 484 -11.88 35.48 8.59
CA GLN A 484 -12.03 36.74 9.33
C GLN A 484 -13.45 36.92 9.84
N ALA A 485 -14.47 36.73 9.00
CA ALA A 485 -15.87 36.83 9.42
C ALA A 485 -16.22 35.84 10.55
N LYS A 486 -15.77 34.58 10.43
CA LYS A 486 -15.98 33.56 11.47
C LYS A 486 -15.26 33.88 12.77
N LEU A 487 -14.05 34.46 12.70
CA LEU A 487 -13.31 34.91 13.88
C LEU A 487 -14.01 36.08 14.57
N SER A 488 -14.54 37.04 13.81
CA SER A 488 -15.33 38.15 14.35
C SER A 488 -16.61 37.66 15.03
N GLU A 489 -17.32 36.70 14.44
CA GLU A 489 -18.50 36.08 15.05
C GLU A 489 -18.15 35.37 16.36
N LYS A 490 -17.08 34.57 16.37
CA LYS A 490 -16.58 33.93 17.61
C LYS A 490 -16.15 34.95 18.65
N ALA A 491 -15.50 36.04 18.26
CA ALA A 491 -15.11 37.11 19.17
C ALA A 491 -16.34 37.76 19.82
N ALA A 492 -17.40 38.02 19.04
CA ALA A 492 -18.67 38.52 19.56
C ALA A 492 -19.34 37.51 20.53
N GLN A 493 -19.32 36.22 20.21
CA GLN A 493 -19.84 35.17 21.10
C GLN A 493 -19.06 35.10 22.42
N ILE A 494 -17.72 35.20 22.37
CA ILE A 494 -16.87 35.23 23.57
C ILE A 494 -17.15 36.48 24.40
N GLN A 495 -17.29 37.65 23.76
CA GLN A 495 -17.60 38.90 24.46
C GLN A 495 -18.94 38.83 25.18
N ALA A 496 -19.98 38.26 24.55
CA ALA A 496 -21.27 38.06 25.19
C ALA A 496 -21.19 37.15 26.44
N VAL A 497 -20.31 36.14 26.42
CA VAL A 497 -20.05 35.29 27.61
C VAL A 497 -19.34 36.09 28.71
N ILE A 498 -18.36 36.92 28.36
CA ILE A 498 -17.65 37.79 29.33
C ILE A 498 -18.64 38.74 29.99
N ASP A 499 -19.45 39.45 29.19
CA ASP A 499 -20.42 40.44 29.69
C ASP A 499 -21.45 39.79 30.64
N ALA A 500 -21.90 38.56 30.33
CA ALA A 500 -22.81 37.81 31.20
C ALA A 500 -22.17 37.42 32.55
N ILE A 501 -20.89 37.08 32.56
CA ILE A 501 -20.14 36.76 33.80
C ILE A 501 -19.94 38.03 34.64
N GLU A 502 -19.56 39.14 34.01
CA GLU A 502 -19.29 40.40 34.71
C GLU A 502 -20.56 41.07 35.24
N GLY A 503 -21.67 41.02 34.49
CA GLY A 503 -22.97 41.55 34.91
C GLY A 503 -23.72 40.71 35.96
N SER A 504 -23.16 39.55 36.36
CA SER A 504 -23.69 38.69 37.43
C SER A 504 -23.03 38.93 38.80
N LYS A 505 -22.18 39.96 38.92
CA LYS A 505 -21.64 40.48 40.18
C LYS A 505 -22.43 41.70 40.63
#